data_AF-A0AA97I8N8-F1
#
_entry.id   AF-A0AA97I8N8-F1
#
_cell.length_a   1.000
_cell.length_b   1.000
_cell.length_c   1.000
_cell.angle_alpha   90.00
_cell.angle_beta   90.00
_cell.angle_gamma   90.00
#
_symmetry.space_group_name_H-M   'P 1'
#
loop_
_entity.id
_entity.type
_entity.pdbx_description
1 polymer ?
#
loop_
_entity_poly.entity_id
_entity_poly.type
_entity_poly.pdbx_seq_one_letter_code
_entity_poly.pdbx_strand_id
1 'polypeptide(L)'
;MIRLHTFKDCLPGTPDPSGFVVKLMTVLRLAGVGHERVEVDNPAKGPKGKLPFIDDNGVVLGDSVLILEHLRKTRGVDLDRHLSPLQKAQSHALQRMLEERLYWATVFSRWMEPANAKVEDEIFFADIPWPIRGFITRQAHKTVEAALHHHGLGRHSRDEIYAFGISDIEALAQVLGEQEFLFGSSPSVADATAFGMLVNIVGPNIPSPLKDMVAAKPTLMAYVARMQALFEGAAPGETLRAA
;
A
#
# COMPACT_ATOMS: atom_id res chain seq x y z
N MET A 1 20.26 -10.80 7.45
CA MET A 1 19.59 -9.47 7.53
C MET A 1 18.45 -9.51 6.54
N ILE A 2 17.28 -8.97 6.87
CA ILE A 2 16.13 -9.00 5.95
C ILE A 2 16.41 -8.04 4.79
N ARG A 3 16.21 -8.49 3.55
CA ARG A 3 16.19 -7.63 2.37
C ARG A 3 14.74 -7.48 1.92
N LEU A 4 14.20 -6.29 2.05
CA LEU A 4 12.85 -5.93 1.61
C LEU A 4 12.93 -5.38 0.19
N HIS A 5 12.27 -6.05 -0.74
CA HIS A 5 12.19 -5.62 -2.13
C HIS A 5 10.95 -4.74 -2.35
N THR A 6 11.18 -3.55 -2.90
CA THR A 6 10.20 -2.46 -3.06
C THR A 6 10.19 -1.94 -4.49
N PHE A 7 9.26 -1.04 -4.81
CA PHE A 7 9.42 -0.23 -6.01
C PHE A 7 10.56 0.76 -5.81
N LYS A 8 11.07 1.30 -6.92
CA LYS A 8 11.88 2.52 -6.92
C LYS A 8 11.08 3.69 -6.35
N ASP A 9 11.77 4.64 -5.75
CA ASP A 9 11.20 5.94 -5.35
C ASP A 9 10.77 6.77 -6.57
N CYS A 10 9.62 6.42 -7.15
CA CYS A 10 9.10 7.04 -8.37
C CYS A 10 7.83 7.88 -8.15
N LEU A 11 7.21 7.78 -6.97
CA LEU A 11 5.95 8.48 -6.67
C LEU A 11 6.11 9.43 -5.47
N PRO A 12 6.35 10.74 -5.71
CA PRO A 12 6.48 11.72 -4.64
C PRO A 12 5.24 11.78 -3.75
N GLY A 13 5.45 11.98 -2.44
CA GLY A 13 4.39 12.10 -1.44
C GLY A 13 3.97 10.79 -0.77
N THR A 14 4.53 9.64 -1.17
CA THR A 14 4.35 8.35 -0.49
C THR A 14 5.70 7.65 -0.33
N PRO A 15 5.92 6.81 0.71
CA PRO A 15 7.16 6.05 0.86
C PRO A 15 7.39 5.02 -0.25
N ASP A 16 6.32 4.51 -0.86
CA ASP A 16 6.34 3.60 -2.01
C ASP A 16 4.99 3.69 -2.74
N PRO A 17 4.94 3.56 -4.09
CA PRO A 17 3.69 3.56 -4.86
C PRO A 17 2.73 2.40 -4.55
N SER A 18 3.15 1.39 -3.80
CA SER A 18 2.32 0.28 -3.34
C SER A 18 1.99 0.39 -1.86
N GLY A 19 0.70 0.46 -1.54
CA GLY A 19 0.24 0.43 -0.14
C GLY A 19 0.62 -0.85 0.61
N PHE A 20 0.84 -1.95 -0.10
CA PHE A 20 1.33 -3.20 0.49
C PHE A 20 2.80 -3.11 0.90
N VAL A 21 3.62 -2.41 0.12
CA VAL A 21 5.03 -2.16 0.45
C VAL A 21 5.08 -1.23 1.67
N VAL A 22 4.33 -0.13 1.65
CA VAL A 22 4.26 0.81 2.78
C VAL A 22 3.78 0.11 4.06
N LYS A 23 2.76 -0.77 3.96
CA LYS A 23 2.31 -1.62 5.08
C LYS A 23 3.48 -2.40 5.68
N LEU A 24 4.23 -3.13 4.85
CA LEU A 24 5.32 -3.98 5.34
C LEU A 24 6.49 -3.17 5.91
N MET A 25 6.87 -2.07 5.26
CA MET A 25 7.89 -1.15 5.81
C MET A 25 7.45 -0.60 7.17
N THR A 26 6.19 -0.18 7.29
CA THR A 26 5.62 0.34 8.54
C THR A 26 5.68 -0.72 9.64
N VAL A 27 5.29 -1.97 9.36
CA VAL A 27 5.37 -3.05 10.35
C VAL A 27 6.81 -3.30 10.80
N LEU A 28 7.76 -3.40 9.86
CA LEU A 28 9.17 -3.64 10.18
C LEU A 28 9.77 -2.52 11.04
N ARG A 29 9.49 -1.26 10.68
CA ARG A 29 9.96 -0.09 11.43
C ARG A 29 9.35 -0.04 12.83
N LEU A 30 8.02 -0.16 12.97
CA LEU A 30 7.35 -0.16 14.27
C LEU A 30 7.78 -1.32 15.17
N ALA A 31 8.14 -2.47 14.58
CA ALA A 31 8.67 -3.61 15.32
C ALA A 31 10.17 -3.49 15.65
N GLY A 32 10.84 -2.41 15.23
CA GLY A 32 12.28 -2.20 15.45
C GLY A 32 13.17 -3.19 14.71
N VAL A 33 12.69 -3.77 13.60
CA VAL A 33 13.43 -4.78 12.83
C VAL A 33 14.22 -4.11 11.71
N GLY A 34 15.56 -4.13 11.87
CA GLY A 34 16.48 -3.67 10.83
C GLY A 34 16.36 -4.48 9.54
N HIS A 35 16.28 -3.78 8.42
CA HIS A 35 16.17 -4.36 7.09
C HIS A 35 16.88 -3.48 6.05
N GLU A 36 17.36 -4.10 4.98
CA GLU A 36 17.87 -3.44 3.78
C GLU A 36 16.73 -3.28 2.79
N ARG A 37 16.56 -2.07 2.24
CA ARG A 37 15.60 -1.83 1.15
C ARG A 37 16.31 -2.00 -0.20
N VAL A 38 15.72 -2.83 -1.05
CA VAL A 38 16.21 -3.16 -2.38
C VAL A 38 15.15 -2.76 -3.40
N GLU A 39 15.42 -1.71 -4.16
CA GLU A 39 14.50 -1.25 -5.20
C GLU A 39 14.57 -2.18 -6.41
N VAL A 40 13.42 -2.46 -7.02
CA VAL A 40 13.37 -3.25 -8.27
C VAL A 40 12.53 -2.56 -9.33
N ASP A 41 13.00 -2.67 -10.58
CA ASP A 41 12.36 -2.07 -11.76
C ASP A 41 11.15 -2.82 -12.28
N ASN A 42 11.10 -4.13 -12.02
CA ASN A 42 10.07 -4.98 -12.60
C ASN A 42 9.49 -5.91 -11.53
N PRO A 43 8.27 -5.63 -11.03
CA PRO A 43 7.61 -6.47 -10.03
C PRO A 43 7.39 -7.91 -10.54
N ALA A 44 7.36 -8.15 -11.85
CA ALA A 44 7.21 -9.50 -12.42
C ALA A 44 8.39 -10.43 -12.08
N LYS A 45 9.54 -9.88 -11.65
CA LYS A 45 10.70 -10.66 -11.18
C LYS A 45 10.55 -11.14 -9.73
N GLY A 46 9.61 -10.58 -8.97
CA GLY A 46 9.34 -11.01 -7.61
C GLY A 46 8.61 -12.36 -7.55
N PRO A 47 8.66 -13.07 -6.41
CA PRO A 47 7.81 -14.23 -6.18
C PRO A 47 6.33 -13.84 -6.40
N LYS A 48 5.57 -14.70 -7.09
CA LYS A 48 4.18 -14.45 -7.50
C LYS A 48 4.02 -13.26 -8.48
N GLY A 49 5.11 -12.71 -9.02
CA GLY A 49 5.09 -11.57 -9.94
C GLY A 49 4.60 -10.27 -9.30
N LYS A 50 4.82 -10.08 -7.99
CA LYS A 50 4.33 -8.94 -7.20
C LYS A 50 5.36 -8.43 -6.20
N LEU A 51 5.14 -7.21 -5.73
CA LEU A 51 5.82 -6.59 -4.58
C LEU A 51 4.78 -6.28 -3.48
N PRO A 52 5.19 -6.20 -2.20
CA PRO A 52 6.54 -6.47 -1.70
C PRO A 52 6.89 -7.96 -1.70
N PHE A 53 8.18 -8.24 -1.64
CA PHE A 53 8.69 -9.53 -1.19
C PHE A 53 9.93 -9.32 -0.32
N ILE A 54 10.31 -10.35 0.45
CA ILE A 54 11.54 -10.34 1.24
C ILE A 54 12.45 -11.50 0.84
N ASP A 55 13.74 -11.31 1.10
CA ASP A 55 14.72 -12.37 1.32
C ASP A 55 15.15 -12.32 2.80
N ASP A 56 14.76 -13.33 3.58
CA ASP A 56 15.19 -13.51 4.96
C ASP A 56 16.16 -14.69 5.05
N ASN A 57 17.46 -14.40 4.91
CA ASN A 57 18.55 -15.38 4.98
C ASN A 57 18.35 -16.56 4.00
N GLY A 58 17.99 -16.28 2.75
CA GLY A 58 17.75 -17.26 1.68
C GLY A 58 16.31 -17.74 1.57
N VAL A 59 15.43 -17.37 2.50
CA VAL A 59 13.99 -17.64 2.42
C VAL A 59 13.31 -16.49 1.68
N VAL A 60 12.93 -16.73 0.42
CA VAL A 60 12.28 -15.73 -0.43
C VAL A 60 10.76 -15.87 -0.36
N LEU A 61 10.07 -14.83 0.11
CA LEU A 61 8.62 -14.82 0.29
C LEU A 61 7.99 -13.55 -0.26
N GLY A 62 7.00 -13.70 -1.13
CA GLY A 62 6.07 -12.64 -1.53
C GLY A 62 4.74 -12.78 -0.79
N ASP A 63 3.86 -11.79 -0.97
CA ASP A 63 2.59 -11.61 -0.25
C ASP A 63 2.76 -11.09 1.18
N SER A 64 2.21 -9.91 1.46
CA SER A 64 2.40 -9.25 2.76
C SER A 64 1.86 -10.06 3.94
N VAL A 65 0.80 -10.86 3.77
CA VAL A 65 0.25 -11.69 4.85
C VAL A 65 1.18 -12.85 5.16
N LEU A 66 1.67 -13.54 4.12
CA LEU A 66 2.61 -14.66 4.29
C LEU A 66 3.94 -14.18 4.90
N ILE A 67 4.42 -13.01 4.47
CA ILE A 67 5.63 -12.39 5.01
C ILE A 67 5.46 -12.07 6.49
N LEU A 68 4.36 -11.41 6.87
CA LEU A 68 4.12 -11.06 8.28
C LEU A 68 3.98 -12.31 9.15
N GLU A 69 3.36 -13.37 8.63
CA GLU A 69 3.27 -14.65 9.33
C GLU A 69 4.64 -15.32 9.54
N HIS A 70 5.51 -15.26 8.53
CA HIS A 70 6.90 -15.72 8.65
C HIS A 70 7.66 -14.92 9.70
N LEU A 71 7.63 -13.59 9.63
CA LEU A 71 8.33 -12.70 10.55
C LEU A 71 7.82 -12.82 11.99
N ARG A 72 6.53 -13.08 12.18
CA ARG A 72 5.97 -13.40 13.50
C ARG A 72 6.63 -14.64 14.09
N LYS A 73 6.74 -15.71 13.29
CA LYS A 73 7.32 -16.99 13.73
C LYS A 73 8.83 -16.94 13.93
N THR A 74 9.57 -16.23 13.08
CA THR A 74 11.04 -16.28 13.06
C THR A 74 11.70 -15.12 13.79
N ARG A 75 11.02 -13.97 13.93
CA ARG A 75 11.58 -12.73 14.50
C ARG A 75 10.75 -12.17 15.66
N GLY A 76 9.59 -12.75 15.97
CA GLY A 76 8.70 -12.25 17.03
C GLY A 76 7.99 -10.94 16.68
N VAL A 77 7.92 -10.58 15.39
CA VAL A 77 7.19 -9.39 14.90
C VAL A 77 5.70 -9.64 15.06
N ASP A 78 5.10 -8.98 16.05
CA ASP A 78 3.65 -9.07 16.31
C ASP A 78 3.16 -7.74 16.84
N LEU A 79 2.69 -6.86 15.95
CA LEU A 79 2.04 -5.61 16.33
C LEU A 79 0.66 -5.85 16.94
N ASP A 80 0.00 -6.96 16.58
CA ASP A 80 -1.34 -7.31 17.03
C ASP A 80 -1.33 -8.00 18.41
N ARG A 81 -0.17 -8.14 19.07
CA ARG A 81 -0.05 -8.83 20.36
C ARG A 81 -0.97 -8.28 21.46
N HIS A 82 -1.25 -6.98 21.40
CA HIS A 82 -2.07 -6.26 22.37
C HIS A 82 -3.58 -6.38 22.09
N LEU A 83 -3.96 -6.91 20.93
CA LEU A 83 -5.35 -7.06 20.53
C LEU A 83 -6.00 -8.30 21.16
N SER A 84 -7.24 -8.14 21.61
CA SER A 84 -8.11 -9.26 21.96
C SER A 84 -8.44 -10.14 20.73
N PRO A 85 -8.90 -11.39 20.92
CA PRO A 85 -9.32 -12.24 19.80
C PRO A 85 -10.36 -11.60 18.88
N LEU A 86 -11.32 -10.84 19.43
CA LEU A 86 -12.32 -10.12 18.65
C LEU A 86 -11.69 -9.00 17.83
N GLN A 87 -10.80 -8.21 18.42
CA GLN A 87 -10.10 -7.13 17.71
C GLN A 87 -9.19 -7.69 16.60
N LYS A 88 -8.57 -8.86 16.79
CA LYS A 88 -7.82 -9.54 15.71
C LYS A 88 -8.73 -9.93 14.54
N ALA A 89 -9.94 -10.42 14.82
CA ALA A 89 -10.93 -10.72 13.77
C ALA A 89 -11.40 -9.45 13.05
N GLN A 90 -11.62 -8.35 13.78
CA GLN A 90 -11.98 -7.05 13.21
C GLN A 90 -10.82 -6.47 12.37
N SER A 91 -9.59 -6.58 12.85
CA SER A 91 -8.36 -6.19 12.13
C SER A 91 -8.28 -6.92 10.79
N HIS A 92 -8.52 -8.23 10.78
CA HIS A 92 -8.57 -9.01 9.54
C HIS A 92 -9.64 -8.48 8.56
N ALA A 93 -10.85 -8.22 9.03
CA ALA A 93 -11.94 -7.71 8.18
C ALA A 93 -11.60 -6.32 7.60
N LEU A 94 -11.05 -5.41 8.41
CA LEU A 94 -10.59 -4.10 7.96
C LEU A 94 -9.50 -4.22 6.91
N GLN A 95 -8.49 -5.08 7.13
CA GLN A 95 -7.45 -5.31 6.15
C GLN A 95 -8.02 -5.79 4.81
N ARG A 96 -8.99 -6.72 4.82
CA ARG A 96 -9.64 -7.18 3.58
C ARG A 96 -10.43 -6.09 2.88
N MET A 97 -11.19 -5.27 3.61
CA MET A 97 -11.90 -4.13 3.05
C MET A 97 -10.94 -3.17 2.32
N LEU A 98 -9.82 -2.84 2.97
CA LEU A 98 -8.83 -1.90 2.44
C LEU A 98 -8.02 -2.48 1.27
N GLU A 99 -7.59 -3.74 1.38
CA GLU A 99 -6.69 -4.39 0.41
C GLU A 99 -7.43 -4.95 -0.81
N GLU A 100 -8.69 -5.38 -0.66
CA GLU A 100 -9.46 -6.02 -1.72
C GLU A 100 -10.54 -5.10 -2.33
N ARG A 101 -10.85 -3.95 -1.73
CA ARG A 101 -11.79 -2.98 -2.33
C ARG A 101 -11.16 -1.61 -2.56
N LEU A 102 -10.75 -0.93 -1.48
CA LEU A 102 -10.20 0.43 -1.57
C LEU A 102 -8.93 0.50 -2.43
N TYR A 103 -8.04 -0.48 -2.28
CA TYR A 103 -6.85 -0.61 -3.12
C TYR A 103 -7.21 -0.67 -4.61
N TRP A 104 -8.17 -1.52 -5.01
CA TRP A 104 -8.54 -1.65 -6.42
C TRP A 104 -9.26 -0.41 -6.96
N ALA A 105 -10.02 0.31 -6.13
CA ALA A 105 -10.56 1.63 -6.51
C ALA A 105 -9.43 2.66 -6.73
N THR A 106 -8.36 2.59 -5.92
CA THR A 106 -7.16 3.42 -6.10
C THR A 106 -6.40 3.04 -7.37
N VAL A 107 -6.27 1.74 -7.68
CA VAL A 107 -5.69 1.26 -8.95
C VAL A 107 -6.50 1.76 -10.14
N PHE A 108 -7.84 1.64 -10.10
CA PHE A 108 -8.70 2.19 -11.13
C PHE A 108 -8.42 3.69 -11.33
N SER A 109 -8.39 4.46 -10.25
CA SER A 109 -8.13 5.90 -10.33
C SER A 109 -6.79 6.23 -10.97
N ARG A 110 -5.72 5.49 -10.64
CA ARG A 110 -4.38 5.75 -11.17
C ARG A 110 -4.22 5.37 -12.64
N TRP A 111 -4.84 4.27 -13.06
CA TRP A 111 -4.56 3.66 -14.36
C TRP A 111 -5.65 3.90 -15.40
N MET A 112 -6.92 4.01 -14.99
CA MET A 112 -8.05 4.07 -15.92
C MET A 112 -8.57 5.50 -16.13
N GLU A 113 -8.15 6.47 -15.32
CA GLU A 113 -8.54 7.88 -15.47
C GLU A 113 -7.71 8.59 -16.53
N PRO A 114 -8.33 9.17 -17.57
CA PRO A 114 -7.61 9.94 -18.59
C PRO A 114 -6.80 11.10 -18.00
N ALA A 115 -7.30 11.73 -16.92
CA ALA A 115 -6.61 12.82 -16.23
C ALA A 115 -5.26 12.39 -15.60
N ASN A 116 -5.09 11.09 -15.33
CA ASN A 116 -3.94 10.55 -14.61
C ASN A 116 -2.93 9.87 -15.55
N ALA A 117 -3.24 9.70 -16.84
CA ALA A 117 -2.39 9.00 -17.81
C ALA A 117 -0.97 9.58 -17.93
N LYS A 118 -0.83 10.92 -17.89
CA LYS A 118 0.48 11.57 -17.94
C LYS A 118 1.31 11.27 -16.69
N VAL A 119 0.66 11.32 -15.52
CA VAL A 119 1.31 11.07 -14.24
C VAL A 119 1.79 9.63 -14.17
N GLU A 120 0.97 8.68 -14.59
CA GLU A 120 1.34 7.27 -14.70
C GLU A 120 2.50 7.02 -15.67
N ASP A 121 2.48 7.63 -16.86
CA ASP A 121 3.60 7.52 -17.82
C ASP A 121 4.92 8.06 -17.23
N GLU A 122 4.88 9.18 -16.52
CA GLU A 122 6.05 9.77 -15.85
C GLU A 122 6.55 8.95 -14.66
N ILE A 123 5.66 8.34 -13.87
CA ILE A 123 6.03 7.56 -12.68
C ILE A 123 6.56 6.18 -13.05
N PHE A 124 5.87 5.45 -13.93
CA PHE A 124 6.13 4.01 -14.13
C PHE A 124 6.90 3.69 -15.41
N PHE A 125 6.97 4.63 -16.36
CA PHE A 125 7.50 4.35 -17.71
C PHE A 125 8.59 5.33 -18.17
N ALA A 126 9.01 6.29 -17.33
CA ALA A 126 10.04 7.28 -17.67
C ALA A 126 11.38 6.67 -18.09
N ASP A 127 11.78 5.57 -17.45
CA ASP A 127 13.04 4.87 -17.73
C ASP A 127 12.99 3.96 -18.98
N ILE A 128 11.81 3.82 -19.62
CA ILE A 128 11.66 2.97 -20.80
C ILE A 128 12.10 3.72 -22.06
N PRO A 129 13.00 3.14 -22.89
CA PRO A 129 13.43 3.77 -24.14
C PRO A 129 12.27 4.11 -25.08
N TRP A 130 12.32 5.30 -25.68
CA TRP A 130 11.25 5.86 -26.50
C TRP A 130 10.71 4.95 -27.62
N PRO A 131 11.51 4.11 -28.31
CA PRO A 131 10.98 3.29 -29.41
C PRO A 131 10.02 2.20 -28.93
N ILE A 132 10.14 1.75 -27.67
CA ILE A 132 9.34 0.65 -27.11
C ILE A 132 8.33 1.11 -26.06
N ARG A 133 8.49 2.31 -25.50
CA ARG A 133 7.67 2.85 -24.41
C ARG A 133 6.18 2.75 -24.69
N GLY A 134 5.70 3.26 -25.84
CA GLY A 134 4.28 3.23 -26.17
C GLY A 134 3.67 1.82 -26.24
N PHE A 135 4.44 0.82 -26.68
CA PHE A 135 4.00 -0.58 -26.67
C PHE A 135 3.90 -1.12 -25.24
N ILE A 136 4.91 -0.86 -24.40
CA ILE A 136 4.93 -1.31 -23.01
C ILE A 136 3.82 -0.66 -22.18
N THR A 137 3.64 0.67 -22.27
CA THR A 137 2.57 1.40 -21.58
C THR A 137 1.21 0.85 -21.98
N ARG A 138 0.94 0.67 -23.29
CA ARG A 138 -0.32 0.08 -23.77
C ARG A 138 -0.55 -1.34 -23.25
N GLN A 139 0.50 -2.15 -23.19
CA GLN A 139 0.39 -3.51 -22.67
C GLN A 139 0.11 -3.53 -21.17
N ALA A 140 0.75 -2.65 -20.39
CA ALA A 140 0.51 -2.50 -18.96
C ALA A 140 -0.93 -2.08 -18.68
N HIS A 141 -1.45 -1.09 -19.41
CA HIS A 141 -2.86 -0.67 -19.35
C HIS A 141 -3.83 -1.83 -19.54
N LYS A 142 -3.66 -2.59 -20.63
CA LYS A 142 -4.49 -3.77 -20.91
C LYS A 142 -4.41 -4.81 -19.79
N THR A 143 -3.22 -5.01 -19.23
CA THR A 143 -3.03 -5.95 -18.12
C THR A 143 -3.76 -5.47 -16.86
N VAL A 144 -3.69 -4.18 -16.52
CA VAL A 144 -4.39 -3.61 -15.35
C VAL A 144 -5.90 -3.60 -15.55
N GLU A 145 -6.38 -3.21 -16.73
CA GLU A 145 -7.80 -3.26 -17.10
C GLU A 145 -8.37 -4.68 -16.98
N ALA A 146 -7.67 -5.68 -17.55
CA ALA A 146 -8.06 -7.07 -17.43
C ALA A 146 -8.05 -7.56 -15.97
N ALA A 147 -7.06 -7.14 -15.17
CA ALA A 147 -7.00 -7.48 -13.75
C ALA A 147 -8.17 -6.88 -12.96
N LEU A 148 -8.51 -5.61 -13.19
CA LEU A 148 -9.69 -4.96 -12.61
C LEU A 148 -10.98 -5.69 -12.99
N HIS A 149 -11.14 -6.06 -14.26
CA HIS A 149 -12.31 -6.79 -14.73
C HIS A 149 -12.39 -8.20 -14.12
N HIS A 150 -11.28 -8.94 -14.04
CA HIS A 150 -11.26 -10.28 -13.43
C HIS A 150 -11.51 -10.24 -11.92
N HIS A 151 -10.97 -9.24 -11.22
CA HIS A 151 -11.29 -8.97 -9.82
C HIS A 151 -12.79 -8.70 -9.63
N GLY A 152 -13.46 -8.15 -10.65
CA GLY A 152 -14.90 -7.87 -10.66
C GLY A 152 -15.24 -6.42 -10.39
N LEU A 153 -14.36 -5.66 -9.75
CA LEU A 153 -14.54 -4.22 -9.57
C LEU A 153 -14.66 -3.50 -10.92
N GLY A 154 -13.81 -3.85 -11.90
CA GLY A 154 -13.81 -3.26 -13.25
C GLY A 154 -15.02 -3.61 -14.12
N ARG A 155 -16.01 -4.34 -13.60
CA ARG A 155 -17.31 -4.56 -14.26
C ARG A 155 -18.32 -3.45 -13.99
N HIS A 156 -18.02 -2.58 -13.05
CA HIS A 156 -18.90 -1.48 -12.64
C HIS A 156 -18.52 -0.21 -13.40
N SER A 157 -19.45 0.74 -13.44
CA SER A 157 -19.18 2.08 -13.95
C SER A 157 -18.17 2.82 -13.07
N ARG A 158 -17.55 3.85 -13.66
CA ARG A 158 -16.63 4.76 -12.96
C ARG A 158 -17.22 5.28 -11.64
N ASP A 159 -18.46 5.76 -11.67
CA ASP A 159 -19.08 6.40 -10.51
C ASP A 159 -19.41 5.38 -9.40
N GLU A 160 -19.81 4.15 -9.75
CA GLU A 160 -19.99 3.05 -8.80
C GLU A 160 -18.67 2.65 -8.13
N ILE A 161 -17.58 2.55 -8.90
CA ILE A 161 -16.25 2.21 -8.35
C ILE A 161 -15.81 3.24 -7.32
N TYR A 162 -15.99 4.54 -7.62
CA TYR A 162 -15.69 5.59 -6.65
C TYR A 162 -16.63 5.58 -5.45
N ALA A 163 -17.92 5.34 -5.64
CA ALA A 163 -18.88 5.23 -4.54
C ALA A 163 -18.48 4.09 -3.57
N PHE A 164 -18.00 2.95 -4.09
CA PHE A 164 -17.46 1.88 -3.26
C PHE A 164 -16.21 2.34 -2.49
N GLY A 165 -15.22 2.93 -3.15
CA GLY A 165 -14.03 3.42 -2.45
C GLY A 165 -14.34 4.49 -1.39
N ILE A 166 -15.26 5.41 -1.68
CA ILE A 166 -15.75 6.43 -0.73
C ILE A 166 -16.40 5.77 0.48
N SER A 167 -17.25 4.76 0.27
CA SER A 167 -17.88 4.02 1.36
C SER A 167 -16.85 3.29 2.25
N ASP A 168 -15.71 2.83 1.70
CA ASP A 168 -14.64 2.22 2.52
C ASP A 168 -13.96 3.27 3.39
N ILE A 169 -13.68 4.44 2.81
CA ILE A 169 -13.06 5.56 3.51
C ILE A 169 -13.98 6.04 4.65
N GLU A 170 -15.30 6.10 4.41
CA GLU A 170 -16.28 6.45 5.43
C GLU A 170 -16.35 5.40 6.54
N ALA A 171 -16.38 4.11 6.19
CA ALA A 171 -16.35 3.03 7.17
C ALA A 171 -15.07 3.08 8.01
N LEU A 172 -13.91 3.28 7.39
CA LEU A 172 -12.64 3.44 8.09
C LEU A 172 -12.64 4.65 9.04
N ALA A 173 -13.17 5.79 8.58
CA ALA A 173 -13.30 6.98 9.41
C ALA A 173 -14.20 6.73 10.63
N GLN A 174 -15.29 5.99 10.46
CA GLN A 174 -16.20 5.63 11.55
C GLN A 174 -15.55 4.67 12.55
N VAL A 175 -14.76 3.71 12.07
CA VAL A 175 -14.00 2.80 12.95
C VAL A 175 -12.92 3.55 13.73
N LEU A 176 -12.19 4.46 13.08
CA LEU A 176 -11.21 5.30 13.75
C LEU A 176 -11.88 6.19 14.81
N GLY A 177 -12.97 6.88 14.44
CA GLY A 177 -13.65 7.82 15.33
C GLY A 177 -12.69 8.87 15.89
N GLU A 178 -12.66 8.98 17.22
CA GLU A 178 -11.74 9.86 17.96
C GLU A 178 -10.51 9.13 18.52
N GLN A 179 -10.32 7.85 18.17
CA GLN A 179 -9.21 7.05 18.66
C GLN A 179 -7.88 7.48 18.03
N GLU A 180 -6.78 7.21 18.75
CA GLU A 180 -5.44 7.48 18.23
C GLU A 180 -5.06 6.51 17.10
N PHE A 181 -5.39 5.23 17.28
CA PHE A 181 -5.25 4.13 16.32
C PHE A 181 -6.55 3.32 16.27
N LEU A 182 -6.69 2.45 15.26
CA LEU A 182 -7.94 1.73 14.99
C LEU A 182 -8.43 0.85 16.16
N PHE A 183 -7.54 0.46 17.08
CA PHE A 183 -7.86 -0.34 18.25
C PHE A 183 -7.36 0.25 19.57
N GLY A 184 -7.25 1.59 19.66
CA GLY A 184 -6.92 2.30 20.89
C GLY A 184 -5.63 3.10 20.79
N SER A 185 -4.71 2.89 21.74
CA SER A 185 -3.51 3.72 21.93
C SER A 185 -2.22 3.16 21.35
N SER A 186 -2.26 2.00 20.70
CA SER A 186 -1.08 1.37 20.08
C SER A 186 -1.37 0.99 18.64
N PRO A 187 -0.43 1.20 17.69
CA PRO A 187 -0.64 0.84 16.31
C PRO A 187 -0.64 -0.69 16.13
N SER A 188 -1.56 -1.16 15.28
CA SER A 188 -1.72 -2.57 14.89
C SER A 188 -1.32 -2.80 13.43
N VAL A 189 -1.40 -4.04 12.95
CA VAL A 189 -1.24 -4.33 11.52
C VAL A 189 -2.34 -3.67 10.68
N ALA A 190 -3.56 -3.52 11.22
CA ALA A 190 -4.63 -2.80 10.53
C ALA A 190 -4.25 -1.32 10.32
N ASP A 191 -3.57 -0.70 11.29
CA ASP A 191 -3.10 0.69 11.15
C ASP A 191 -2.03 0.81 10.08
N ALA A 192 -1.09 -0.12 10.03
CA ALA A 192 -0.09 -0.17 8.95
C ALA A 192 -0.73 -0.36 7.57
N THR A 193 -1.78 -1.19 7.45
CA THR A 193 -2.55 -1.32 6.20
C THR A 193 -3.28 -0.03 5.86
N ALA A 194 -4.02 0.57 6.80
CA ALA A 194 -4.78 1.78 6.59
C ALA A 194 -3.88 2.95 6.18
N PHE A 195 -2.76 3.13 6.88
CA PHE A 195 -1.74 4.11 6.52
C PHE A 195 -1.20 3.86 5.11
N GLY A 196 -0.80 2.64 4.79
CA GLY A 196 -0.28 2.28 3.48
C GLY A 196 -1.23 2.61 2.33
N MET A 197 -2.54 2.40 2.52
CA MET A 197 -3.56 2.75 1.51
C MET A 197 -3.84 4.25 1.47
N LEU A 198 -4.06 4.88 2.63
CA LEU A 198 -4.43 6.30 2.70
C LEU A 198 -3.30 7.22 2.24
N VAL A 199 -2.04 6.97 2.65
CA VAL A 199 -0.89 7.80 2.21
C VAL A 199 -0.71 7.72 0.69
N ASN A 200 -1.02 6.57 0.10
CA ASN A 200 -1.02 6.34 -1.35
C ASN A 200 -2.18 7.04 -2.07
N ILE A 201 -3.25 7.42 -1.37
CA ILE A 201 -4.37 8.20 -1.92
C ILE A 201 -4.08 9.71 -1.79
N VAL A 202 -3.65 10.19 -0.61
CA VAL A 202 -3.53 11.64 -0.34
C VAL A 202 -2.17 12.23 -0.64
N GLY A 203 -1.11 11.44 -0.49
CA GLY A 203 0.27 11.88 -0.63
C GLY A 203 0.62 12.30 -2.06
N PRO A 204 0.43 11.42 -3.06
CA PRO A 204 0.69 11.75 -4.45
C PRO A 204 -0.16 12.90 -4.98
N ASN A 205 0.39 13.71 -5.88
CA ASN A 205 -0.36 14.76 -6.57
C ASN A 205 -1.20 14.18 -7.74
N ILE A 206 -2.06 13.22 -7.43
CA ILE A 206 -2.96 12.56 -8.38
C ILE A 206 -4.40 12.92 -7.97
N PRO A 207 -5.13 13.71 -8.78
CA PRO A 207 -6.51 14.07 -8.47
C PRO A 207 -7.43 12.85 -8.55
N SER A 208 -8.30 12.69 -7.56
CA SER A 208 -9.33 11.67 -7.57
C SER A 208 -10.43 11.99 -6.55
N PRO A 209 -11.67 11.52 -6.78
CA PRO A 209 -12.73 11.58 -5.77
C PRO A 209 -12.35 10.92 -4.43
N LEU A 210 -11.48 9.89 -4.46
CA LEU A 210 -10.97 9.25 -3.24
C LEU A 210 -10.09 10.22 -2.44
N LYS A 211 -9.18 10.93 -3.12
CA LYS A 211 -8.31 11.93 -2.50
C LYS A 211 -9.11 13.06 -1.88
N ASP A 212 -10.08 13.59 -2.62
CA ASP A 212 -10.97 14.66 -2.13
C ASP A 212 -11.73 14.20 -0.88
N MET A 213 -12.18 12.94 -0.86
CA MET A 213 -12.91 12.38 0.27
C MET A 213 -12.06 12.19 1.54
N VAL A 214 -10.82 11.71 1.41
CA VAL A 214 -9.91 11.63 2.56
C VAL A 214 -9.54 13.04 3.04
N ALA A 215 -9.23 13.96 2.13
CA ALA A 215 -8.86 15.33 2.45
C ALA A 215 -9.99 16.11 3.17
N ALA A 216 -11.25 15.82 2.84
CA ALA A 216 -12.42 16.39 3.49
C ALA A 216 -12.66 15.87 4.93
N LYS A 217 -11.88 14.90 5.41
CA LYS A 217 -11.98 14.31 6.76
C LYS A 217 -10.74 14.65 7.60
N PRO A 218 -10.77 15.73 8.40
CA PRO A 218 -9.63 16.15 9.21
C PRO A 218 -9.11 15.07 10.16
N THR A 219 -9.98 14.21 10.70
CA THR A 219 -9.60 13.09 11.57
C THR A 219 -8.73 12.06 10.84
N LEU A 220 -9.07 11.71 9.59
CA LEU A 220 -8.23 10.83 8.76
C LEU A 220 -6.92 11.51 8.36
N MET A 221 -6.94 12.79 7.98
CA MET A 221 -5.71 13.51 7.65
C MET A 221 -4.74 13.58 8.84
N ALA A 222 -5.27 13.86 10.04
CA ALA A 222 -4.47 13.83 11.26
C ALA A 222 -3.94 12.42 11.57
N TYR A 223 -4.73 11.38 11.30
CA TYR A 223 -4.31 9.99 11.47
C TYR A 223 -3.19 9.58 10.50
N VAL A 224 -3.30 9.94 9.21
CA VAL A 224 -2.22 9.73 8.23
C VAL A 224 -0.95 10.46 8.66
N ALA A 225 -1.05 11.70 9.13
CA ALA A 225 0.09 12.46 9.61
C ALA A 225 0.77 11.82 10.83
N ARG A 226 -0.02 11.30 11.80
CA ARG A 226 0.52 10.55 12.94
C ARG A 226 1.25 9.29 12.51
N MET A 227 0.64 8.49 11.63
CA MET A 227 1.26 7.26 11.12
C MET A 227 2.51 7.55 10.31
N GLN A 228 2.54 8.63 9.52
CA GLN A 228 3.72 9.10 8.81
C GLN A 228 4.85 9.48 9.78
N ALA A 229 4.54 10.23 10.83
CA ALA A 229 5.54 10.61 11.84
C ALA A 229 6.13 9.40 12.56
N LEU A 230 5.30 8.41 12.89
CA LEU A 230 5.76 7.13 13.45
C LEU A 230 6.63 6.35 12.47
N PHE A 231 6.20 6.29 11.21
CA PHE A 231 6.95 5.63 10.14
C PHE A 231 8.35 6.25 10.00
N GLU A 232 8.48 7.58 10.02
CA GLU A 232 9.75 8.30 9.91
C GLU A 232 10.60 8.20 11.19
N GLY A 233 9.97 8.28 12.36
CA GLY A 233 10.65 8.29 13.66
C GLY A 233 11.11 6.92 14.15
N ALA A 234 10.50 5.82 13.69
CA ALA A 234 10.77 4.48 14.19
C ALA A 234 12.02 3.80 13.60
N ALA A 235 12.88 4.50 12.87
CA ALA A 235 13.95 3.88 12.07
C ALA A 235 15.11 3.27 12.90
N PRO A 236 15.46 1.98 12.67
CA PRO A 236 16.83 1.50 12.79
C PRO A 236 17.41 1.23 11.39
N GLY A 237 18.33 2.09 10.94
CA GLY A 237 19.32 1.80 9.88
C GLY A 237 18.80 1.17 8.58
N GLU A 238 17.80 1.75 7.91
CA GLU A 238 17.47 1.35 6.55
C GLU A 238 18.61 1.77 5.61
N THR A 239 19.35 0.79 5.07
CA THR A 239 20.41 1.05 4.09
C THR A 239 19.84 0.76 2.70
N LEU A 240 19.77 1.78 1.85
CA LEU A 240 19.30 1.65 0.47
C LEU A 240 20.40 1.07 -0.42
N ARG A 241 20.05 0.10 -1.27
CA ARG A 241 20.89 -0.35 -2.39
C ARG A 241 20.10 -0.31 -3.69
N ALA A 242 20.63 0.40 -4.68
CA ALA A 242 20.16 0.29 -6.06
C ALA A 242 20.55 -1.10 -6.60
N ALA A 243 19.59 -1.82 -7.17
CA ALA A 243 19.81 -3.12 -7.83
C ALA A 243 20.18 -2.96 -9.30
#